data_AF-A0A971P7H8-F1
#
_entry.id   AF-A0A971P7H8-F1
#
_cell.length_a   1.000
_cell.length_b   1.000
_cell.length_c   1.000
_cell.angle_alpha   90.00
_cell.angle_beta   90.00
_cell.angle_gamma   90.00
#
_symmetry.space_group_name_H-M   'P 1'
#
loop_
_entity.id
_entity.type
_entity.pdbx_description
1 polymer ?
#
loop_
_entity_poly.entity_id
_entity_poly.type
_entity_poly.pdbx_seq_one_letter_code
_entity_poly.pdbx_strand_id
1 'polypeptide(L)'
;MSIPKVIIHTDGGSRGNPGPGAAGYIIDDPAGKRLAACGLFLGKVTNNYAEYTAVGKALRHAQKLDARRIELYSDSDLLVQQLNGRYKVKSENIRPLYERVMDILDSFDSWQIKHIRREKNAEADALANLAMDAKADIDRTPAAPTGNTLRLGVLLSGGGRTMVNIQQEIDAGRLNAEIVVVISSRSDVSGNDRAREIGLEPVIVRRKDFDDVESFSAALAETLDAAKVDLVIQAGWLCLWHIPPQYENRVMNIHPALLPAFGGQGMWGHHVHEAVLAAGCKVSGCTVHFCTNEYDAGPIILQRTCPVLDDDDPDTLAARVFKQECIAYPEAVALFAQNRLKVDNNVVKCR
;
A
#
# COMPACT_ATOMS: atom_id res chain seq x y z
N MET A 1 0.97 11.83 16.88
CA MET A 1 0.56 12.84 15.88
C MET A 1 -0.94 13.00 16.02
N SER A 2 -1.43 14.20 16.33
CA SER A 2 -2.88 14.47 16.37
C SER A 2 -3.43 14.41 14.94
N ILE A 3 -4.46 13.60 14.69
CA ILE A 3 -5.07 13.49 13.36
C ILE A 3 -6.25 14.46 13.31
N PRO A 4 -6.15 15.62 12.63
CA PRO A 4 -7.14 16.69 12.79
C PRO A 4 -8.54 16.32 12.29
N LYS A 5 -8.65 15.38 11.34
CA LYS A 5 -9.93 14.89 10.81
C LYS A 5 -9.83 13.41 10.48
N VAL A 6 -10.89 12.65 10.75
CA VAL A 6 -11.02 11.26 10.29
C VAL A 6 -12.34 11.05 9.53
N ILE A 7 -12.32 10.09 8.62
CA ILE A 7 -13.48 9.63 7.86
C ILE A 7 -13.85 8.24 8.39
N ILE A 8 -15.11 8.06 8.77
CA ILE A 8 -15.60 6.83 9.40
C ILE A 8 -16.70 6.23 8.53
N HIS A 9 -16.66 4.93 8.29
CA HIS A 9 -17.80 4.18 7.77
C HIS A 9 -18.23 3.14 8.80
N THR A 10 -19.52 3.05 9.08
CA THR A 10 -20.06 2.09 10.06
C THR A 10 -21.23 1.31 9.50
N ASP A 11 -21.32 0.04 9.91
CA ASP A 11 -22.48 -0.81 9.67
C ASP A 11 -22.76 -1.69 10.90
N GLY A 12 -23.98 -2.20 11.02
CA GLY A 12 -24.35 -3.15 12.06
C GLY A 12 -25.57 -3.97 11.66
N GLY A 13 -25.55 -5.25 12.01
CA GLY A 13 -26.61 -6.17 11.60
C GLY A 13 -26.83 -7.32 12.58
N SER A 14 -27.93 -8.04 12.37
CA SER A 14 -28.31 -9.21 13.17
C SER A 14 -28.92 -10.32 12.30
N ARG A 15 -28.54 -11.57 12.57
CA ARG A 15 -29.10 -12.78 11.93
C ARG A 15 -30.43 -13.14 12.60
N GLY A 16 -31.50 -12.54 12.09
CA GLY A 16 -32.80 -12.51 12.77
C GLY A 16 -32.88 -11.30 13.72
N ASN A 17 -34.06 -10.74 13.95
CA ASN A 17 -34.19 -9.46 14.66
C ASN A 17 -35.20 -9.55 15.82
N PRO A 18 -34.77 -9.82 17.07
CA PRO A 18 -33.37 -9.95 17.53
C PRO A 18 -32.74 -11.34 17.28
N GLY A 19 -31.42 -11.35 17.10
CA GLY A 19 -30.61 -12.54 16.79
C GLY A 19 -29.12 -12.28 17.03
N PRO A 20 -28.22 -13.21 16.68
CA PRO A 20 -26.77 -12.96 16.72
C PRO A 20 -26.42 -11.78 15.83
N GLY A 21 -25.88 -10.70 16.42
CA GLY A 21 -25.54 -9.48 15.72
C GLY A 21 -24.11 -9.01 15.97
N ALA A 22 -23.64 -8.14 15.09
CA ALA A 22 -22.32 -7.52 15.17
C ALA A 22 -22.35 -6.09 14.64
N ALA A 23 -21.32 -5.35 15.03
CA ALA A 23 -21.01 -4.03 14.48
C ALA A 23 -19.73 -4.12 13.64
N GLY A 24 -19.64 -3.33 12.58
CA GLY A 24 -18.46 -3.17 11.74
C GLY A 24 -18.14 -1.71 11.51
N TYR A 25 -16.86 -1.34 11.51
CA TYR A 25 -16.44 0.01 11.16
C TYR A 25 -15.03 0.06 10.58
N ILE A 26 -14.80 1.07 9.75
CA ILE A 26 -13.47 1.49 9.30
C ILE A 26 -13.26 2.97 9.62
N ILE A 27 -12.00 3.35 9.86
CA ILE A 27 -11.58 4.73 10.08
C ILE A 27 -10.39 4.99 9.15
N ASP A 28 -10.51 6.03 8.34
CA ASP A 28 -9.47 6.50 7.43
C ASP A 28 -9.10 7.95 7.76
N ASP A 29 -7.88 8.37 7.40
CA ASP A 29 -7.53 9.78 7.33
C ASP A 29 -8.06 10.42 6.03
N PRO A 30 -7.96 11.76 5.86
CA PRO A 30 -8.45 12.43 4.66
C PRO A 30 -7.68 12.06 3.37
N ALA A 31 -6.49 11.48 3.48
CA ALA A 31 -5.70 10.98 2.36
C ALA A 31 -6.08 9.53 1.97
N GLY A 32 -7.00 8.90 2.71
CA GLY A 32 -7.44 7.53 2.48
C GLY A 32 -6.56 6.47 3.15
N LYS A 33 -5.67 6.86 4.07
CA LYS A 33 -4.89 5.91 4.87
C LYS A 33 -5.79 5.29 5.93
N ARG A 34 -5.84 3.95 5.94
CA ARG A 34 -6.57 3.18 6.93
C ARG A 34 -5.93 3.27 8.31
N LEU A 35 -6.69 3.77 9.27
CA LEU A 35 -6.29 3.92 10.67
C LEU A 35 -6.89 2.82 11.57
N ALA A 36 -8.07 2.30 11.23
CA ALA A 36 -8.71 1.20 11.95
C ALA A 36 -9.69 0.43 11.05
N ALA A 37 -9.79 -0.88 11.22
CA ALA A 37 -10.79 -1.72 10.57
C ALA A 37 -11.22 -2.86 11.51
N CYS A 38 -12.41 -2.77 12.09
CA CYS A 38 -12.84 -3.69 13.14
C CYS A 38 -14.27 -4.20 12.92
N GLY A 39 -14.48 -5.48 13.25
CA GLY A 39 -15.78 -6.09 13.47
C GLY A 39 -15.91 -6.51 14.94
N LEU A 40 -17.07 -6.32 15.55
CA LEU A 40 -17.32 -6.57 16.97
C LEU A 40 -18.56 -7.45 17.14
N PHE A 41 -18.39 -8.63 17.72
CA PHE A 41 -19.52 -9.53 17.97
C PHE A 41 -20.30 -9.09 19.21
N LEU A 42 -21.62 -8.91 19.08
CA LEU A 42 -22.46 -8.31 20.12
C LEU A 42 -23.38 -9.33 20.81
N GLY A 43 -23.32 -10.60 20.42
CA GLY A 43 -24.26 -11.61 20.91
C GLY A 43 -25.67 -11.36 20.37
N LYS A 44 -26.70 -11.58 21.19
CA LYS A 44 -28.10 -11.46 20.75
C LYS A 44 -28.62 -10.02 20.85
N VAL A 45 -28.75 -9.34 19.71
CA VAL A 45 -29.17 -7.93 19.60
C VAL A 45 -30.12 -7.69 18.42
N THR A 46 -30.77 -6.53 18.39
CA THR A 46 -31.53 -6.04 17.22
C THR A 46 -30.64 -5.30 16.23
N ASN A 47 -31.06 -5.16 14.96
CA ASN A 47 -30.31 -4.41 13.93
C ASN A 47 -29.96 -2.98 14.38
N ASN A 48 -30.95 -2.18 14.78
CA ASN A 48 -30.72 -0.80 15.18
C ASN A 48 -29.75 -0.68 16.37
N TYR A 49 -29.78 -1.67 17.29
CA TYR A 49 -28.84 -1.69 18.41
C TYR A 49 -27.41 -1.93 17.93
N ALA A 50 -27.22 -2.83 16.96
CA ALA A 50 -25.92 -3.08 16.35
C ALA A 50 -25.40 -1.84 15.60
N GLU A 51 -26.24 -1.16 14.83
CA GLU A 51 -25.88 0.08 14.11
C GLU A 51 -25.44 1.20 15.07
N TYR A 52 -26.21 1.48 16.12
CA TYR A 52 -25.84 2.47 17.14
C TYR A 52 -24.55 2.07 17.88
N THR A 53 -24.36 0.78 18.13
CA THR A 53 -23.15 0.27 18.75
C THR A 53 -21.93 0.47 17.84
N ALA A 54 -22.08 0.28 16.52
CA ALA A 54 -21.03 0.52 15.55
C ALA A 54 -20.55 1.98 15.58
N VAL A 55 -21.47 2.93 15.53
CA VAL A 55 -21.17 4.37 15.66
C VAL A 55 -20.44 4.66 16.96
N GLY A 56 -20.99 4.24 18.10
CA GLY A 56 -20.39 4.54 19.40
C GLY A 56 -19.01 3.90 19.62
N LYS A 57 -18.73 2.75 18.99
CA LYS A 57 -17.41 2.10 19.04
C LYS A 57 -16.41 2.81 18.11
N ALA A 58 -16.82 3.16 16.90
CA ALA A 58 -15.98 3.89 15.96
C ALA A 58 -15.58 5.27 16.50
N LEU A 59 -16.52 6.03 17.08
CA LEU A 59 -16.22 7.35 17.66
C LEU A 59 -15.26 7.26 18.85
N ARG A 60 -15.41 6.26 19.74
CA ARG A 60 -14.44 6.04 20.82
C ARG A 60 -13.06 5.67 20.30
N HIS A 61 -12.98 4.94 19.19
CA HIS A 61 -11.70 4.66 18.56
C HIS A 61 -11.10 5.95 17.98
N ALA A 62 -11.90 6.79 17.32
CA ALA A 62 -11.46 8.11 16.85
C ALA A 62 -10.93 9.00 17.99
N GLN A 63 -11.55 8.99 19.18
CA GLN A 63 -11.00 9.68 20.36
C GLN A 63 -9.61 9.16 20.76
N LYS A 64 -9.39 7.85 20.72
CA LYS A 64 -8.06 7.26 21.01
C LYS A 64 -7.00 7.62 19.97
N LEU A 65 -7.42 7.92 18.75
CA LEU A 65 -6.56 8.43 17.68
C LEU A 65 -6.29 9.94 17.80
N ASP A 66 -6.77 10.58 18.88
CA ASP A 66 -6.70 12.03 19.10
C ASP A 66 -7.32 12.82 17.93
N ALA A 67 -8.41 12.27 17.35
CA ALA A 67 -9.12 12.92 16.27
C ALA A 67 -9.91 14.13 16.78
N ARG A 68 -9.89 15.23 16.02
CA ARG A 68 -10.65 16.45 16.38
C ARG A 68 -11.90 16.69 15.56
N ARG A 69 -11.96 16.20 14.32
CA ARG A 69 -13.09 16.39 13.41
C ARG A 69 -13.55 15.05 12.83
N ILE A 70 -14.86 14.86 12.75
CA ILE A 70 -15.46 13.60 12.29
C ILE A 70 -16.26 13.82 11.02
N GLU A 71 -16.06 12.94 10.04
CA GLU A 71 -17.00 12.74 8.93
C GLU A 71 -17.43 11.28 8.90
N LEU A 72 -18.66 10.99 9.29
CA LEU A 72 -19.18 9.63 9.44
C LEU A 72 -20.23 9.30 8.39
N TYR A 73 -20.12 8.11 7.84
CA TYR A 73 -20.98 7.56 6.81
C TYR A 73 -21.64 6.26 7.30
N SER A 74 -22.94 6.15 7.05
CA SER A 74 -23.72 4.93 7.31
C SER A 74 -24.82 4.78 6.24
N ASP A 75 -25.20 3.55 5.94
CA ASP A 75 -26.32 3.23 5.05
C ASP A 75 -27.66 3.02 5.80
N SER A 76 -27.69 3.27 7.11
CA SER A 76 -28.94 3.33 7.90
C SER A 76 -29.50 4.76 7.91
N ASP A 77 -30.49 5.03 7.06
CA ASP A 77 -31.14 6.36 7.02
C ASP A 77 -31.77 6.71 8.37
N LEU A 78 -32.45 5.76 9.04
CA LEU A 78 -33.07 6.01 10.34
C LEU A 78 -32.06 6.52 11.38
N LEU A 79 -30.93 5.82 11.53
CA LEU A 79 -29.83 6.19 12.43
C LEU A 79 -29.30 7.59 12.08
N VAL A 80 -29.02 7.84 10.79
CA VAL A 80 -28.49 9.12 10.31
C VAL A 80 -29.45 10.27 10.58
N GLN A 81 -30.76 10.10 10.33
CA GLN A 81 -31.76 11.14 10.60
C GLN A 81 -31.93 11.38 12.11
N GLN A 82 -31.82 10.34 12.94
CA GLN A 82 -31.90 10.47 14.39
C GLN A 82 -30.68 11.23 14.96
N LEU A 83 -29.47 10.86 14.56
CA LEU A 83 -28.23 11.52 15.01
C LEU A 83 -28.12 12.97 14.52
N ASN A 84 -28.68 13.30 13.36
CA ASN A 84 -28.81 14.68 12.89
C ASN A 84 -29.98 15.45 13.54
N GLY A 85 -30.65 14.88 14.55
CA GLY A 85 -31.75 15.52 15.27
C GLY A 85 -33.05 15.69 14.47
N ARG A 86 -33.15 15.11 13.27
CA ARG A 86 -34.35 15.21 12.43
C ARG A 86 -35.47 14.30 12.91
N TYR A 87 -35.10 13.11 13.40
CA TYR A 87 -36.04 12.12 13.94
C TYR A 87 -35.82 11.88 15.44
N LYS A 88 -36.92 11.64 16.18
CA LYS A 88 -36.86 11.32 17.60
C LYS A 88 -36.52 9.84 17.83
N VAL A 89 -35.67 9.56 18.81
CA VAL A 89 -35.42 8.21 19.30
C VAL A 89 -36.48 7.85 20.35
N LYS A 90 -37.46 7.03 19.95
CA LYS A 90 -38.55 6.59 20.83
C LYS A 90 -38.27 5.28 21.57
N SER A 91 -37.34 4.48 21.06
CA SER A 91 -37.03 3.15 21.61
C SER A 91 -36.25 3.29 22.92
N GLU A 92 -36.78 2.70 24.00
CA GLU A 92 -36.15 2.70 25.33
C GLU A 92 -34.79 2.00 25.34
N ASN A 93 -34.60 0.99 24.49
CA ASN A 93 -33.33 0.25 24.39
C ASN A 93 -32.26 1.01 23.59
N ILE A 94 -32.67 1.91 22.69
CA ILE A 94 -31.76 2.68 21.83
C ILE A 94 -31.43 4.04 22.45
N ARG A 95 -32.36 4.64 23.21
CA ARG A 95 -32.17 5.96 23.82
C ARG A 95 -30.85 6.09 24.61
N PRO A 96 -30.43 5.11 25.46
CA PRO A 96 -29.14 5.20 26.14
C PRO A 96 -27.92 5.13 25.22
N LEU A 97 -28.02 4.43 24.07
CA LEU A 97 -26.96 4.41 23.07
C LEU A 97 -26.89 5.74 22.32
N TYR A 98 -28.04 6.29 21.97
CA TYR A 98 -28.14 7.61 21.34
C TYR A 98 -27.52 8.69 22.22
N GLU A 99 -27.91 8.78 23.50
CA GLU A 99 -27.37 9.76 24.45
C GLU A 99 -25.83 9.67 24.53
N ARG A 100 -25.30 8.45 24.70
CA ARG A 100 -23.83 8.25 24.72
C ARG A 100 -23.15 8.63 23.40
N VAL A 101 -23.77 8.36 22.25
CA VAL A 101 -23.21 8.75 20.96
C VAL A 101 -23.17 10.27 20.82
N MET A 102 -24.24 10.97 21.22
CA MET A 102 -24.28 12.43 21.21
C MET A 102 -23.23 13.02 22.15
N ASP A 103 -23.09 12.50 23.38
CA ASP A 103 -22.06 12.95 24.33
C ASP A 103 -20.65 12.81 23.76
N ILE A 104 -20.38 11.73 23.02
CA ILE A 104 -19.08 11.53 22.36
C ILE A 104 -18.92 12.50 21.18
N LEU A 105 -19.95 12.71 20.38
CA LEU A 105 -19.92 13.65 19.25
C LEU A 105 -19.64 15.08 19.71
N ASP A 106 -20.22 15.49 20.83
CA ASP A 106 -20.03 16.82 21.43
C ASP A 106 -18.61 17.05 21.95
N SER A 107 -17.78 16.01 22.07
CA SER A 107 -16.36 16.13 22.44
C SER A 107 -15.44 16.50 21.28
N PHE A 108 -15.92 16.44 20.03
CA PHE A 108 -15.14 16.80 18.84
C PHE A 108 -15.36 18.27 18.45
N ASP A 109 -14.34 18.91 17.88
CA ASP A 109 -14.40 20.31 17.40
C ASP A 109 -15.51 20.49 16.35
N SER A 110 -15.72 19.48 15.50
CA SER A 110 -16.83 19.42 14.56
C SER A 110 -17.11 18.00 14.07
N TRP A 111 -18.35 17.74 13.68
CA TRP A 111 -18.75 16.46 13.12
C TRP A 111 -19.81 16.62 12.02
N GLN A 112 -19.83 15.65 11.10
CA GLN A 112 -20.87 15.53 10.08
C GLN A 112 -21.23 14.06 9.89
N ILE A 113 -22.52 13.74 9.85
CA ILE A 113 -23.02 12.38 9.62
C ILE A 113 -23.88 12.36 8.35
N LYS A 114 -23.54 11.48 7.40
CA LYS A 114 -24.19 11.39 6.08
C LYS A 114 -24.69 9.97 5.81
N HIS A 115 -25.86 9.90 5.18
CA HIS A 115 -26.39 8.66 4.65
C HIS A 115 -25.73 8.34 3.30
N ILE A 116 -25.36 7.08 3.09
CA ILE A 116 -24.78 6.56 1.83
C ILE A 116 -25.53 5.31 1.35
N ARG A 117 -25.35 4.96 0.08
CA ARG A 117 -25.87 3.70 -0.44
C ARG A 117 -25.05 2.54 0.09
N ARG A 118 -25.70 1.39 0.29
CA ARG A 118 -25.07 0.15 0.78
C ARG A 118 -23.84 -0.30 -0.01
N GLU A 119 -23.84 -0.10 -1.33
CA GLU A 119 -22.67 -0.41 -2.18
C GLU A 119 -21.40 0.34 -1.75
N LYS A 120 -21.57 1.55 -1.19
CA LYS A 120 -20.48 2.39 -0.69
C LYS A 120 -20.07 2.07 0.75
N ASN A 121 -20.79 1.17 1.43
CA ASN A 121 -20.54 0.75 2.81
C ASN A 121 -20.08 -0.71 2.91
N ALA A 122 -19.69 -1.32 1.77
CA ALA A 122 -19.45 -2.75 1.66
C ALA A 122 -18.39 -3.30 2.62
N GLU A 123 -17.37 -2.51 2.96
CA GLU A 123 -16.30 -2.99 3.84
C GLU A 123 -16.71 -3.04 5.32
N ALA A 124 -17.46 -2.04 5.80
CA ALA A 124 -18.00 -2.06 7.15
C ALA A 124 -19.02 -3.20 7.32
N ASP A 125 -19.88 -3.42 6.31
CA ASP A 125 -20.81 -4.56 6.25
C ASP A 125 -20.06 -5.90 6.27
N ALA A 126 -18.99 -6.03 5.49
CA ALA A 126 -18.17 -7.24 5.48
C ALA A 126 -17.54 -7.53 6.86
N LEU A 127 -17.03 -6.51 7.55
CA LEU A 127 -16.46 -6.65 8.90
C LEU A 127 -17.51 -7.10 9.92
N ALA A 128 -18.72 -6.53 9.88
CA ALA A 128 -19.83 -6.96 10.73
C ALA A 128 -20.20 -8.43 10.46
N ASN A 129 -20.33 -8.81 9.19
CA ASN A 129 -20.62 -10.19 8.81
C ASN A 129 -19.54 -11.17 9.26
N LEU A 130 -18.26 -10.84 9.08
CA LEU A 130 -17.15 -11.66 9.54
C LEU A 130 -17.18 -11.88 11.05
N ALA A 131 -17.46 -10.84 11.84
CA ALA A 131 -17.57 -10.95 13.29
C ALA A 131 -18.77 -11.79 13.74
N MET A 132 -19.92 -11.68 13.05
CA MET A 132 -21.08 -12.56 13.29
C MET A 132 -20.76 -14.02 13.01
N ASP A 133 -20.13 -14.30 11.87
CA ASP A 133 -19.85 -15.66 11.43
C ASP A 133 -18.77 -16.31 12.33
N ALA A 134 -17.76 -15.54 12.73
CA ALA A 134 -16.74 -15.98 13.67
C ALA A 134 -17.21 -16.05 15.13
N LYS A 135 -18.33 -15.39 15.47
CA LYS A 135 -18.80 -15.16 16.86
C LYS A 135 -17.70 -14.58 17.76
N ALA A 136 -16.85 -13.74 17.19
CA ALA A 136 -15.70 -13.14 17.83
C ALA A 136 -15.40 -11.77 17.21
N ASP A 137 -14.66 -10.95 17.94
CA ASP A 137 -14.17 -9.68 17.41
C ASP A 137 -13.12 -9.93 16.32
N ILE A 138 -13.16 -9.12 15.28
CA ILE A 138 -12.25 -9.14 14.13
C ILE A 138 -11.50 -7.82 14.13
N ASP A 139 -10.18 -7.87 14.24
CA ASP A 139 -9.33 -6.70 14.04
C ASP A 139 -8.51 -6.89 12.76
N ARG A 140 -8.78 -6.04 11.77
CA ARG A 140 -8.05 -5.92 10.51
C ARG A 140 -7.40 -4.55 10.39
N THR A 141 -7.25 -3.84 11.51
CA THR A 141 -6.50 -2.58 11.55
C THR A 141 -5.09 -2.85 11.02
N PRO A 142 -4.62 -2.10 10.01
CA PRO A 142 -3.24 -2.21 9.58
C PRO A 142 -2.33 -1.99 10.79
N ALA A 143 -1.43 -2.94 11.04
CA ALA A 143 -0.47 -2.76 12.11
C ALA A 143 0.28 -1.44 11.85
N ALA A 144 0.34 -0.57 12.86
CA ALA A 144 1.28 0.54 12.82
C ALA A 144 2.66 -0.05 12.51
N PRO A 145 3.46 0.56 11.63
CA PRO A 145 4.75 -0.02 11.33
C PRO A 145 5.63 -0.15 12.58
N THR A 146 5.76 -1.37 13.09
CA THR A 146 6.65 -1.68 14.21
C THR A 146 7.99 -2.12 13.64
N GLY A 147 8.85 -1.14 13.35
CA GLY A 147 10.20 -1.33 12.84
C GLY A 147 10.81 0.03 12.47
N ASN A 148 12.15 0.13 12.41
CA ASN A 148 12.79 1.30 11.83
C ASN A 148 12.25 1.52 10.41
N THR A 149 11.88 2.75 10.08
CA THR A 149 11.49 3.12 8.72
C THR A 149 12.64 2.80 7.77
N LEU A 150 12.38 1.96 6.77
CA LEU A 150 13.42 1.53 5.83
C LEU A 150 13.81 2.69 4.91
N ARG A 151 15.10 3.04 4.87
CA ARG A 151 15.63 4.13 4.03
C ARG A 151 15.93 3.63 2.62
N LEU A 152 15.16 4.08 1.64
CA LEU A 152 15.27 3.66 0.25
C LEU A 152 16.13 4.63 -0.58
N GLY A 153 17.09 4.08 -1.31
CA GLY A 153 17.78 4.77 -2.40
C GLY A 153 17.19 4.35 -3.75
N VAL A 154 16.59 5.28 -4.50
CA VAL A 154 15.98 4.99 -5.80
C VAL A 154 16.97 5.29 -6.91
N LEU A 155 17.22 4.34 -7.81
CA LEU A 155 18.00 4.55 -9.04
C LEU A 155 17.07 4.52 -10.25
N LEU A 156 17.13 5.53 -11.11
CA LEU A 156 16.30 5.61 -12.32
C LEU A 156 17.06 6.12 -13.55
N SER A 157 16.56 5.76 -14.74
CA SER A 157 17.10 6.24 -16.03
C SER A 157 16.03 6.77 -16.99
N GLY A 158 14.77 6.88 -16.54
CA GLY A 158 13.64 7.17 -17.41
C GLY A 158 12.41 7.68 -16.68
N GLY A 159 11.26 7.05 -16.91
CA GLY A 159 9.96 7.59 -16.54
C GLY A 159 9.72 7.77 -15.04
N GLY A 160 10.29 6.93 -14.16
CA GLY A 160 10.07 7.02 -12.71
C GLY A 160 8.67 6.57 -12.23
N ARG A 161 7.90 5.84 -13.05
CA ARG A 161 6.57 5.33 -12.64
C ARG A 161 6.66 4.40 -11.44
N THR A 162 7.69 3.56 -11.38
CA THR A 162 7.95 2.65 -10.26
C THR A 162 8.22 3.40 -8.95
N MET A 163 8.99 4.50 -9.01
CA MET A 163 9.23 5.38 -7.85
C MET A 163 7.93 6.00 -7.34
N VAL A 164 7.09 6.52 -8.24
CA VAL A 164 5.78 7.08 -7.87
C VAL A 164 4.90 6.03 -7.20
N ASN A 165 4.88 4.80 -7.72
CA ASN A 165 4.13 3.71 -7.10
C ASN A 165 4.62 3.42 -5.67
N ILE A 166 5.94 3.33 -5.46
CA ILE A 166 6.52 3.13 -4.12
C ILE A 166 6.16 4.27 -3.17
N GLN A 167 6.24 5.53 -3.63
CA GLN A 167 5.84 6.68 -2.82
C GLN A 167 4.36 6.62 -2.42
N GLN A 168 3.46 6.23 -3.34
CA GLN A 168 2.04 6.07 -3.06
C GLN A 168 1.76 4.99 -2.00
N GLU A 169 2.52 3.89 -2.00
CA GLU A 169 2.41 2.85 -0.97
C GLU A 169 2.91 3.34 0.40
N ILE A 170 3.96 4.18 0.42
CA ILE A 170 4.47 4.84 1.63
C ILE A 170 3.44 5.83 2.19
N ASP A 171 2.92 6.72 1.35
CA ASP A 171 1.94 7.75 1.74
C ASP A 171 0.64 7.10 2.28
N ALA A 172 0.21 6.01 1.65
CA ALA A 172 -0.93 5.23 2.11
C ALA A 172 -0.67 4.40 3.38
N GLY A 173 0.56 4.42 3.91
CA GLY A 173 0.97 3.66 5.08
C GLY A 173 1.00 2.14 4.88
N ARG A 174 0.98 1.67 3.63
CA ARG A 174 1.08 0.24 3.29
C ARG A 174 2.53 -0.24 3.24
N LEU A 175 3.48 0.68 3.07
CA LEU A 175 4.91 0.39 3.10
C LEU A 175 5.62 1.26 4.15
N ASN A 176 6.31 0.63 5.09
CA ASN A 176 7.10 1.32 6.12
C ASN A 176 8.49 1.69 5.63
N ALA A 177 8.55 2.66 4.73
CA ALA A 177 9.78 3.12 4.14
C ALA A 177 9.76 4.63 3.92
N GLU A 178 10.92 5.20 3.68
CA GLU A 178 11.09 6.57 3.21
C GLU A 178 12.07 6.57 2.04
N ILE A 179 11.78 7.32 0.97
CA ILE A 179 12.75 7.54 -0.10
C ILE A 179 13.67 8.67 0.35
N VAL A 180 14.96 8.36 0.56
CA VAL A 180 15.94 9.31 1.12
C VAL A 180 16.85 9.92 0.08
N VAL A 181 16.99 9.26 -1.08
CA VAL A 181 17.74 9.77 -2.21
C VAL A 181 17.18 9.19 -3.51
N VAL A 182 17.12 10.03 -4.54
CA VAL A 182 16.86 9.61 -5.92
C VAL A 182 18.12 9.90 -6.73
N ILE A 183 18.68 8.87 -7.36
CA ILE A 183 19.83 8.98 -8.26
C ILE A 183 19.35 8.73 -9.68
N SER A 184 19.65 9.68 -10.57
CA SER A 184 19.26 9.60 -11.97
C SER A 184 20.48 9.52 -12.87
N SER A 185 20.47 8.58 -13.82
CA SER A 185 21.56 8.48 -14.80
C SER A 185 21.44 9.47 -15.96
N ARG A 186 20.35 10.26 -16.01
CA ARG A 186 20.06 11.22 -17.09
C ARG A 186 19.52 12.52 -16.50
N SER A 187 19.98 13.65 -17.03
CA SER A 187 19.55 14.98 -16.57
C SER A 187 18.15 15.36 -17.04
N ASP A 188 17.68 14.76 -18.14
CA ASP A 188 16.54 15.17 -18.95
C ASP A 188 15.49 14.05 -19.08
N VAL A 189 15.01 13.54 -17.95
CA VAL A 189 13.96 12.51 -17.91
C VAL A 189 12.83 12.90 -16.97
N SER A 190 11.60 12.51 -17.32
CA SER A 190 10.40 12.83 -16.53
C SER A 190 10.44 12.24 -15.11
N GLY A 191 11.28 11.23 -14.87
CA GLY A 191 11.51 10.70 -13.52
C GLY A 191 12.14 11.74 -12.58
N ASN A 192 12.91 12.68 -13.11
CA ASN A 192 13.50 13.76 -12.30
C ASN A 192 12.43 14.74 -11.83
N ASP A 193 11.49 15.10 -12.70
CA ASP A 193 10.38 16.00 -12.36
C ASP A 193 9.45 15.36 -11.32
N ARG A 194 9.14 14.06 -11.49
CA ARG A 194 8.39 13.27 -10.50
C ARG A 194 9.07 13.18 -9.14
N ALA A 195 10.41 13.12 -9.10
CA ALA A 195 11.15 13.14 -7.84
C ALA A 195 10.95 14.48 -7.12
N ARG A 196 11.01 15.59 -7.86
CA ARG A 196 10.77 16.92 -7.30
C ARG A 196 9.34 17.12 -6.82
N GLU A 197 8.35 16.58 -7.54
CA GLU A 197 6.93 16.60 -7.15
C GLU A 197 6.69 15.94 -5.79
N ILE A 198 7.48 14.93 -5.42
CA ILE A 198 7.43 14.26 -4.11
C ILE A 198 8.40 14.86 -3.09
N GLY A 199 9.02 16.01 -3.40
CA GLY A 199 9.86 16.78 -2.49
C GLY A 199 11.34 16.37 -2.46
N LEU A 200 11.83 15.59 -3.44
CA LEU A 200 13.21 15.13 -3.51
C LEU A 200 13.93 15.70 -4.73
N GLU A 201 15.03 16.43 -4.52
CA GLU A 201 15.90 16.83 -5.63
C GLU A 201 16.79 15.66 -6.05
N PRO A 202 16.69 15.17 -7.29
CA PRO A 202 17.46 14.02 -7.74
C PRO A 202 18.95 14.35 -7.92
N VAL A 203 19.82 13.46 -7.47
CA VAL A 203 21.26 13.51 -7.71
C VAL A 203 21.54 12.95 -9.11
N ILE A 204 22.13 13.78 -9.98
CA ILE A 204 22.42 13.38 -11.35
C ILE A 204 23.82 12.75 -11.42
N VAL A 205 23.90 11.45 -11.71
CA VAL A 205 25.16 10.70 -11.85
C VAL A 205 25.15 9.98 -13.20
N ARG A 206 25.75 10.59 -14.24
CA ARG A 206 25.69 10.06 -15.61
C ARG A 206 26.95 9.26 -15.90
N ARG A 207 26.80 8.03 -16.43
CA ARG A 207 27.95 7.17 -16.79
C ARG A 207 28.99 7.86 -17.67
N LYS A 208 28.54 8.74 -18.59
CA LYS A 208 29.42 9.47 -19.52
C LYS A 208 30.35 10.50 -18.87
N ASP A 209 30.08 10.88 -17.61
CA ASP A 209 30.89 11.86 -16.87
C ASP A 209 32.09 11.19 -16.16
N PHE A 210 32.29 9.88 -16.35
CA PHE A 210 33.33 9.07 -15.72
C PHE A 210 34.12 8.30 -16.77
N ASP A 211 35.42 8.10 -16.52
CA ASP A 211 36.31 7.41 -17.45
C ASP A 211 35.99 5.91 -17.55
N ASP A 212 35.63 5.29 -16.43
CA ASP A 212 35.40 3.85 -16.32
C ASP A 212 34.17 3.50 -15.46
N VAL A 213 33.84 2.21 -15.42
CA VAL A 213 32.70 1.71 -14.63
C VAL A 213 32.99 1.74 -13.12
N GLU A 214 34.24 1.67 -12.70
CA GLU A 214 34.63 1.63 -11.30
C GLU A 214 34.46 2.99 -10.63
N SER A 215 34.97 4.05 -11.25
CA SER A 215 34.79 5.44 -10.82
C SER A 215 33.31 5.85 -10.83
N PHE A 216 32.54 5.42 -11.83
CA PHE A 216 31.09 5.58 -11.84
C PHE A 216 30.41 4.84 -10.68
N SER A 217 30.77 3.59 -10.44
CA SER A 217 30.21 2.75 -9.37
C SER A 217 30.54 3.30 -7.97
N ALA A 218 31.75 3.84 -7.80
CA ALA A 218 32.18 4.50 -6.56
C ALA A 218 31.35 5.75 -6.26
N ALA A 219 31.07 6.59 -7.26
CA ALA A 219 30.23 7.77 -7.08
C ALA A 219 28.78 7.44 -6.68
N LEU A 220 28.22 6.34 -7.23
CA LEU A 220 26.92 5.84 -6.79
C LEU A 220 26.97 5.38 -5.33
N ALA A 221 27.97 4.58 -4.96
CA ALA A 221 28.13 4.09 -3.60
C ALA A 221 28.29 5.24 -2.60
N GLU A 222 29.13 6.23 -2.90
CA GLU A 222 29.31 7.42 -2.05
C GLU A 222 28.00 8.18 -1.83
N THR A 223 27.20 8.37 -2.88
CA THR A 223 25.90 9.03 -2.80
C THR A 223 24.92 8.25 -1.91
N LEU A 224 24.88 6.92 -2.07
CA LEU A 224 24.01 6.04 -1.29
C LEU A 224 24.45 5.97 0.20
N ASP A 225 25.76 5.91 0.45
CA ASP A 225 26.35 5.87 1.79
C ASP A 225 26.11 7.18 2.54
N ALA A 226 26.30 8.32 1.88
CA ALA A 226 26.01 9.64 2.44
C ALA A 226 24.53 9.79 2.83
N ALA A 227 23.63 9.21 2.02
CA ALA A 227 22.19 9.17 2.30
C ALA A 227 21.80 8.11 3.33
N LYS A 228 22.73 7.26 3.81
CA LYS A 228 22.49 6.16 4.75
C LYS A 228 21.37 5.24 4.26
N VAL A 229 21.47 4.78 3.02
CA VAL A 229 20.48 3.90 2.41
C VAL A 229 20.53 2.51 3.04
N ASP A 230 19.36 1.98 3.41
CA ASP A 230 19.20 0.61 3.91
C ASP A 230 19.03 -0.39 2.75
N LEU A 231 18.21 -0.01 1.76
CA LEU A 231 17.91 -0.81 0.56
C LEU A 231 17.91 0.08 -0.69
N VAL A 232 18.62 -0.35 -1.72
CA VAL A 232 18.60 0.29 -3.04
C VAL A 232 17.53 -0.36 -3.91
N ILE A 233 16.71 0.44 -4.58
CA ILE A 233 15.73 -0.02 -5.55
C ILE A 233 16.04 0.53 -6.95
N GLN A 234 16.30 -0.36 -7.90
CA GLN A 234 16.43 -0.02 -9.31
C GLN A 234 15.02 0.10 -9.91
N ALA A 235 14.65 1.33 -10.26
CA ALA A 235 13.34 1.74 -10.77
C ALA A 235 13.43 2.09 -12.26
N GLY A 236 13.86 1.12 -13.08
CA GLY A 236 14.20 1.33 -14.48
C GLY A 236 15.58 1.94 -14.66
N TRP A 237 16.56 1.43 -13.90
CA TRP A 237 17.97 1.77 -14.02
C TRP A 237 18.60 1.02 -15.20
N LEU A 238 19.33 1.73 -16.07
CA LEU A 238 19.83 1.19 -17.34
C LEU A 238 21.36 1.22 -17.46
N CYS A 239 22.08 1.56 -16.39
CA CYS A 239 23.54 1.63 -16.41
C CYS A 239 24.15 0.42 -15.69
N LEU A 240 25.22 -0.16 -16.25
CA LEU A 240 26.02 -1.14 -15.52
C LEU A 240 26.61 -0.46 -14.28
N TRP A 241 26.37 -1.07 -13.12
CA TRP A 241 26.90 -0.67 -11.83
C TRP A 241 27.53 -1.91 -11.21
N HIS A 242 28.82 -1.83 -10.85
CA HIS A 242 29.44 -2.86 -10.03
C HIS A 242 29.06 -2.64 -8.57
N ILE A 243 28.15 -3.49 -8.09
CA ILE A 243 27.61 -3.43 -6.74
C ILE A 243 28.72 -3.84 -5.76
N PRO A 244 29.12 -2.96 -4.83
CA PRO A 244 30.20 -3.28 -3.91
C PRO A 244 29.67 -4.18 -2.78
N PRO A 245 30.54 -4.96 -2.09
CA PRO A 245 30.13 -6.01 -1.17
C PRO A 245 29.18 -5.57 -0.04
N GLN A 246 29.26 -4.32 0.43
CA GLN A 246 28.37 -3.80 1.48
C GLN A 246 26.90 -3.65 1.05
N TYR A 247 26.63 -3.68 -0.26
CA TYR A 247 25.29 -3.66 -0.85
C TYR A 247 24.84 -5.06 -1.33
N GLU A 248 25.61 -6.11 -1.07
CA GLU A 248 25.20 -7.49 -1.37
C GLU A 248 23.86 -7.80 -0.68
N ASN A 249 22.89 -8.32 -1.45
CA ASN A 249 21.51 -8.56 -1.01
C ASN A 249 20.81 -7.30 -0.44
N ARG A 250 21.25 -6.10 -0.84
CA ARG A 250 20.65 -4.80 -0.48
C ARG A 250 20.42 -3.91 -1.70
N VAL A 251 20.38 -4.52 -2.87
CA VAL A 251 19.95 -3.90 -4.12
C VAL A 251 18.89 -4.80 -4.73
N MET A 252 17.72 -4.26 -5.03
CA MET A 252 16.66 -4.96 -5.75
C MET A 252 16.46 -4.35 -7.13
N ASN A 253 16.03 -5.20 -8.06
CA ASN A 253 15.51 -4.80 -9.35
C ASN A 253 14.17 -5.49 -9.60
N ILE A 254 13.35 -4.89 -10.45
CA ILE A 254 12.17 -5.52 -11.03
C ILE A 254 12.35 -5.67 -12.53
N HIS A 255 12.17 -6.90 -13.01
CA HIS A 255 12.30 -7.26 -14.41
C HIS A 255 10.93 -7.60 -15.01
N PRO A 256 10.56 -7.07 -16.20
CA PRO A 256 9.24 -7.25 -16.81
C PRO A 256 9.06 -8.62 -17.50
N ALA A 257 9.63 -9.68 -16.92
CA ALA A 257 9.40 -11.06 -17.33
C ALA A 257 9.52 -12.03 -16.14
N LEU A 258 9.19 -13.30 -16.38
CA LEU A 258 9.38 -14.39 -15.43
C LEU A 258 10.81 -14.97 -15.57
N LEU A 259 11.76 -14.37 -14.86
CA LEU A 259 13.15 -14.84 -14.86
C LEU A 259 13.24 -16.34 -14.48
N PRO A 260 14.17 -17.11 -15.10
CA PRO A 260 15.25 -16.64 -15.98
C PRO A 260 14.83 -16.37 -17.43
N ALA A 261 13.55 -16.54 -17.80
CA ALA A 261 13.10 -16.29 -19.16
C ALA A 261 13.14 -14.79 -19.48
N PHE A 262 13.59 -14.46 -20.70
CA PHE A 262 13.65 -13.11 -21.23
C PHE A 262 14.42 -12.11 -20.35
N GLY A 263 15.41 -12.58 -19.59
CA GLY A 263 16.36 -11.74 -18.83
C GLY A 263 17.71 -11.60 -19.53
N GLY A 264 18.58 -10.79 -18.95
CA GLY A 264 19.96 -10.60 -19.38
C GLY A 264 20.17 -9.34 -20.22
N GLN A 265 21.39 -9.20 -20.74
CA GLN A 265 21.80 -8.00 -21.47
C GLN A 265 20.89 -7.73 -22.69
N GLY A 266 20.37 -6.51 -22.79
CA GLY A 266 19.50 -6.08 -23.90
C GLY A 266 18.01 -6.32 -23.67
N MET A 267 17.65 -7.09 -22.65
CA MET A 267 16.26 -7.38 -22.28
C MET A 267 15.73 -6.32 -21.31
N TRP A 268 15.47 -5.11 -21.79
CA TRP A 268 14.90 -4.04 -20.98
C TRP A 268 13.78 -3.32 -21.73
N GLY A 269 12.83 -2.75 -21.00
CA GLY A 269 11.71 -1.99 -21.57
C GLY A 269 10.92 -2.79 -22.62
N HIS A 270 10.65 -2.16 -23.76
CA HIS A 270 9.84 -2.76 -24.83
C HIS A 270 10.41 -4.06 -25.40
N HIS A 271 11.74 -4.21 -25.45
CA HIS A 271 12.38 -5.39 -26.03
C HIS A 271 11.93 -6.69 -25.35
N VAL A 272 11.62 -6.63 -24.05
CA VAL A 272 11.13 -7.80 -23.30
C VAL A 272 9.75 -8.21 -23.78
N HIS A 273 8.82 -7.25 -23.90
CA HIS A 273 7.46 -7.52 -24.33
C HIS A 273 7.38 -7.97 -25.79
N GLU A 274 8.20 -7.37 -26.67
CA GLU A 274 8.36 -7.81 -28.06
C GLU A 274 8.86 -9.26 -28.14
N ALA A 275 9.88 -9.62 -27.35
CA ALA A 275 10.41 -10.97 -27.34
C ALA A 275 9.39 -12.00 -26.80
N VAL A 276 8.64 -11.65 -25.75
CA VAL A 276 7.57 -12.49 -25.19
C VAL A 276 6.48 -12.76 -26.23
N LEU A 277 6.05 -11.73 -26.96
CA LEU A 277 5.03 -11.86 -28.01
C LEU A 277 5.57 -12.66 -29.21
N ALA A 278 6.80 -12.37 -29.66
CA ALA A 278 7.45 -13.09 -30.76
C ALA A 278 7.65 -14.58 -30.45
N ALA A 279 7.86 -14.94 -29.18
CA ALA A 279 7.94 -16.33 -28.73
C ALA A 279 6.57 -17.03 -28.65
N GLY A 280 5.46 -16.30 -28.82
CA GLY A 280 4.11 -16.86 -28.73
C GLY A 280 3.69 -17.25 -27.31
N CYS A 281 4.30 -16.64 -26.29
CA CYS A 281 3.98 -16.92 -24.89
C CYS A 281 2.50 -16.63 -24.60
N LYS A 282 1.88 -17.46 -23.74
CA LYS A 282 0.50 -17.25 -23.24
C LYS A 282 0.45 -16.71 -21.81
N VAL A 283 1.60 -16.68 -21.16
CA VAL A 283 1.79 -16.14 -19.82
C VAL A 283 3.05 -15.29 -19.83
N SER A 284 2.94 -14.10 -19.24
CA SER A 284 4.05 -13.21 -18.94
C SER A 284 3.98 -12.83 -17.46
N GLY A 285 4.75 -11.84 -17.02
CA GLY A 285 4.77 -11.41 -15.64
C GLY A 285 5.93 -10.49 -15.33
N CYS A 286 6.21 -10.34 -14.05
CA CYS A 286 7.40 -9.65 -13.56
C CYS A 286 8.09 -10.47 -12.47
N THR A 287 9.38 -10.19 -12.29
CA THR A 287 10.22 -10.80 -11.26
C THR A 287 10.92 -9.72 -10.47
N VAL A 288 10.80 -9.77 -9.14
CA VAL A 288 11.64 -8.99 -8.23
C VAL A 288 12.74 -9.90 -7.71
N HIS A 289 13.99 -9.43 -7.81
CA HIS A 289 15.15 -10.19 -7.39
C HIS A 289 16.19 -9.26 -6.75
N PHE A 290 17.09 -9.81 -5.95
CA PHE A 290 18.29 -9.08 -5.57
C PHE A 290 19.22 -8.96 -6.78
N CYS A 291 19.90 -7.83 -6.92
CA CYS A 291 20.88 -7.63 -7.99
C CYS A 291 22.21 -8.29 -7.64
N THR A 292 22.85 -8.80 -8.68
CA THR A 292 24.25 -9.24 -8.71
C THR A 292 25.01 -8.43 -9.76
N ASN A 293 26.31 -8.65 -9.90
CA ASN A 293 27.09 -8.06 -11.01
C ASN A 293 26.84 -8.74 -12.37
N GLU A 294 26.06 -9.82 -12.37
CA GLU A 294 25.51 -10.43 -13.58
C GLU A 294 24.06 -9.97 -13.79
N TYR A 295 23.71 -9.62 -15.03
CA TYR A 295 22.37 -9.14 -15.40
C TYR A 295 21.30 -10.20 -15.11
N ASP A 296 20.30 -9.81 -14.33
CA ASP A 296 19.08 -10.61 -14.05
C ASP A 296 19.34 -12.05 -13.55
N ALA A 297 20.51 -12.27 -12.94
CA ALA A 297 20.95 -13.60 -12.46
C ALA A 297 20.89 -13.77 -10.93
N GLY A 298 20.48 -12.72 -10.22
CA GLY A 298 20.44 -12.72 -8.77
C GLY A 298 19.24 -13.49 -8.19
N PRO A 299 19.23 -13.69 -6.86
CA PRO A 299 18.27 -14.55 -6.20
C PRO A 299 16.86 -13.93 -6.24
N ILE A 300 15.92 -14.70 -6.79
CA ILE A 300 14.52 -14.30 -7.00
C ILE A 300 13.80 -14.20 -5.64
N ILE A 301 13.16 -13.06 -5.39
CA ILE A 301 12.36 -12.81 -4.18
C ILE A 301 10.90 -13.16 -4.42
N LEU A 302 10.34 -12.67 -5.54
CA LEU A 302 8.91 -12.80 -5.84
C LEU A 302 8.67 -12.72 -7.35
N GLN A 303 7.66 -13.45 -7.82
CA GLN A 303 7.18 -13.37 -9.20
C GLN A 303 5.66 -13.22 -9.21
N ARG A 304 5.15 -12.49 -10.19
CA ARG A 304 3.72 -12.37 -10.46
C ARG A 304 3.47 -12.59 -11.94
N THR A 305 2.38 -13.25 -12.26
CA THR A 305 2.01 -13.59 -13.64
C THR A 305 0.85 -12.74 -14.15
N CYS A 306 0.77 -12.62 -15.47
CA CYS A 306 -0.41 -12.12 -16.17
C CYS A 306 -0.58 -12.87 -17.50
N PRO A 307 -1.81 -12.97 -18.04
CA PRO A 307 -2.01 -13.56 -19.36
C PRO A 307 -1.42 -12.68 -20.46
N VAL A 308 -1.00 -13.32 -21.55
CA VAL A 308 -0.77 -12.68 -22.85
C VAL A 308 -2.00 -12.97 -23.70
N LEU A 309 -2.66 -11.91 -24.17
CA LEU A 309 -3.87 -12.01 -25.00
C LEU A 309 -3.50 -12.15 -26.47
N ASP A 310 -4.40 -12.73 -27.27
CA ASP A 310 -4.13 -12.98 -28.69
C ASP A 310 -4.03 -11.68 -29.52
N ASP A 311 -4.59 -10.58 -29.02
CA ASP A 311 -4.58 -9.24 -29.63
C ASP A 311 -3.60 -8.27 -28.95
N ASP A 312 -2.73 -8.75 -28.06
CA ASP A 312 -1.75 -7.89 -27.41
C ASP A 312 -0.70 -7.36 -28.41
N ASP A 313 -0.38 -6.07 -28.25
CA ASP A 313 0.86 -5.48 -28.74
C ASP A 313 1.85 -5.29 -27.56
N PRO A 314 3.10 -4.88 -27.82
CA PRO A 314 4.07 -4.66 -26.75
C PRO A 314 3.62 -3.66 -25.68
N ASP A 315 2.86 -2.62 -26.04
CA ASP A 315 2.38 -1.58 -25.12
C ASP A 315 1.26 -2.12 -24.21
N THR A 316 0.29 -2.85 -24.76
CA THR A 316 -0.82 -3.43 -23.98
C THR A 316 -0.30 -4.49 -23.03
N LEU A 317 0.65 -5.32 -23.47
CA LEU A 317 1.32 -6.28 -22.60
C LEU A 317 2.15 -5.57 -21.52
N ALA A 318 2.93 -4.54 -21.87
CA ALA A 318 3.70 -3.75 -20.93
C ALA A 318 2.82 -3.14 -19.84
N ALA A 319 1.67 -2.57 -20.21
CA ALA A 319 0.73 -2.00 -19.26
C ALA A 319 0.16 -3.05 -18.29
N ARG A 320 -0.06 -4.28 -18.77
CA ARG A 320 -0.56 -5.39 -17.94
C ARG A 320 0.52 -5.94 -17.00
N VAL A 321 1.75 -6.07 -17.48
CA VAL A 321 2.91 -6.44 -16.65
C VAL A 321 3.18 -5.37 -15.59
N PHE A 322 3.15 -4.09 -15.97
CA PHE A 322 3.35 -2.98 -15.03
C PHE A 322 2.34 -2.96 -13.87
N LYS A 323 1.08 -3.35 -14.11
CA LYS A 323 0.10 -3.53 -13.01
C LYS A 323 0.53 -4.59 -12.01
N GLN A 324 1.21 -5.64 -12.46
CA GLN A 324 1.79 -6.64 -11.55
C GLN A 324 3.04 -6.10 -10.86
N GLU A 325 3.87 -5.32 -11.56
CA GLU A 325 5.04 -4.66 -10.97
C GLU A 325 4.69 -3.73 -9.81
N CYS A 326 3.60 -2.96 -9.97
CA CYS A 326 3.04 -2.08 -8.94
C CYS A 326 2.70 -2.82 -7.64
N ILE A 327 2.43 -4.12 -7.71
CA ILE A 327 2.12 -4.96 -6.55
C ILE A 327 3.39 -5.69 -6.07
N ALA A 328 4.13 -6.29 -7.00
CA ALA A 328 5.27 -7.15 -6.70
C ALA A 328 6.40 -6.39 -5.99
N TYR A 329 6.74 -5.19 -6.46
CA TYR A 329 7.90 -4.48 -5.93
C TYR A 329 7.70 -3.99 -4.50
N PRO A 330 6.59 -3.28 -4.16
CA PRO A 330 6.33 -2.90 -2.78
C PRO A 330 6.23 -4.11 -1.83
N GLU A 331 5.66 -5.22 -2.29
CA GLU A 331 5.57 -6.48 -1.52
C GLU A 331 6.98 -7.02 -1.17
N ALA A 332 7.89 -7.08 -2.15
CA ALA A 332 9.27 -7.50 -1.92
C ALA A 332 10.03 -6.56 -0.97
N VAL A 333 9.84 -5.24 -1.11
CA VAL A 333 10.44 -4.25 -0.19
C VAL A 333 9.88 -4.42 1.22
N ALA A 334 8.57 -4.70 1.37
CA ALA A 334 7.96 -4.96 2.67
C ALA A 334 8.52 -6.24 3.32
N LEU A 335 8.72 -7.32 2.56
CA LEU A 335 9.34 -8.55 3.06
C LEU A 335 10.79 -8.30 3.53
N PHE A 336 11.53 -7.45 2.83
CA PHE A 336 12.87 -7.02 3.24
C PHE A 336 12.83 -6.22 4.55
N ALA A 337 11.96 -5.20 4.63
CA ALA A 337 11.79 -4.38 5.84
C ALA A 337 11.42 -5.22 7.08
N GLN A 338 10.69 -6.31 6.88
CA GLN A 338 10.27 -7.23 7.94
C GLN A 338 11.35 -8.29 8.31
N ASN A 339 12.54 -8.23 7.69
CA ASN A 339 13.60 -9.24 7.84
C ASN A 339 13.13 -10.68 7.53
N ARG A 340 12.22 -10.82 6.56
CA ARG A 340 11.63 -12.13 6.18
C ARG A 340 12.39 -12.82 5.06
N LEU A 341 13.33 -12.15 4.42
CA LEU A 341 14.09 -12.69 3.31
C LEU A 341 15.43 -13.27 3.81
N LYS A 342 15.67 -14.55 3.54
CA LYS A 342 16.98 -15.18 3.76
C LYS A 342 17.52 -15.75 2.45
N VAL A 343 18.68 -15.30 2.01
CA VAL A 343 19.37 -15.86 0.85
C VAL A 343 20.21 -17.07 1.28
N ASP A 344 20.10 -18.17 0.54
CA ASP A 344 20.82 -19.42 0.75
C ASP A 344 21.09 -20.05 -0.63
N ASN A 345 22.37 -20.10 -1.04
CA ASN A 345 22.79 -20.66 -2.33
C ASN A 345 22.01 -20.10 -3.55
N ASN A 346 21.94 -18.77 -3.67
CA ASN A 346 21.19 -18.05 -4.71
C ASN A 346 19.66 -18.28 -4.70
N VAL A 347 19.11 -18.79 -3.60
CA VAL A 347 17.66 -18.96 -3.41
C VAL A 347 17.20 -18.13 -2.22
N VAL A 348 16.12 -17.36 -2.40
CA VAL A 348 15.47 -16.63 -1.29
C VAL A 348 14.46 -17.55 -0.61
N LYS A 349 14.58 -17.67 0.71
CA LYS A 349 13.59 -18.31 1.59
C LYS A 349 12.83 -17.23 2.36
N CYS A 350 11.54 -17.09 2.09
CA CYS A 350 10.64 -16.21 2.84
C CYS A 350 10.24 -16.88 4.15
N ARG A 351 10.48 -16.22 5.29
CA ARG A 351 10.16 -16.71 6.63
C ARG A 351 8.84 -16.19 7.15
#